data_AF-A0A4U2D384-F1
#
_entry.id   AF-A0A4U2D384-F1
#
_cell.length_a   1.000
_cell.length_b   1.000
_cell.length_c   1.000
_cell.angle_alpha   90.00
_cell.angle_beta   90.00
_cell.angle_gamma   90.00
#
_symmetry.space_group_name_H-M   'P 1'
#
loop_
_entity.id
_entity.type
_entity.pdbx_description
1 polymer ?
#
loop_
_entity_poly.entity_id
_entity_poly.type
_entity_poly.pdbx_seq_one_letter_code
_entity_poly.pdbx_strand_id
1 'polypeptide(L)'
;MLFKKDNDPLEVIHYKGIEKILCTLKDHYFSCVDLIEQKAHGNIARAANRFIKVERSLINEVNTKFCINNEVNDNDILSQPPALIVSYNDMYQSNLSLISYLKNTIRKFNNQHMSAFFSYWVAALQVENDEIAKHL
;
A
#
# COMPACT_ATOMS: atom_id res chain seq x y z
N MET A 1 4.13 -21.14 -40.98
CA MET A 1 3.88 -21.28 -39.52
C MET A 1 3.85 -19.88 -38.93
N LEU A 2 2.65 -19.42 -38.55
CA LEU A 2 2.46 -18.13 -37.90
C LEU A 2 2.89 -18.27 -36.43
N PHE A 3 3.93 -17.53 -36.03
CA PHE A 3 4.19 -17.25 -34.63
C PHE A 3 3.00 -16.45 -34.10
N LYS A 4 2.16 -17.08 -33.28
CA LYS A 4 1.19 -16.35 -32.47
C LYS A 4 2.00 -15.48 -31.50
N LYS A 5 1.95 -14.18 -31.75
CA LYS A 5 2.25 -13.14 -30.79
C LYS A 5 1.23 -13.33 -29.67
N ASP A 6 1.65 -13.88 -28.54
CA ASP A 6 0.90 -13.78 -27.29
C ASP A 6 1.02 -12.33 -26.80
N ASN A 7 0.40 -11.42 -27.55
CA ASN A 7 -0.10 -10.18 -27.00
C ASN A 7 -1.35 -10.58 -26.22
N ASP A 8 -1.16 -11.10 -25.01
CA ASP A 8 -2.23 -11.10 -24.04
C ASP A 8 -2.48 -9.61 -23.75
N PRO A 9 -3.59 -9.01 -24.23
CA PRO A 9 -3.89 -7.67 -23.81
C PRO A 9 -4.09 -7.82 -22.31
N LEU A 10 -3.24 -7.14 -21.51
CA LEU A 10 -3.49 -6.94 -20.09
C LEU A 10 -4.95 -6.47 -19.99
N GLU A 11 -5.86 -7.42 -19.73
CA GLU A 11 -7.26 -7.11 -19.51
C GLU A 11 -7.22 -6.14 -18.35
N VAL A 12 -7.55 -4.88 -18.64
CA VAL A 12 -7.65 -3.84 -17.64
C VAL A 12 -8.87 -4.21 -16.81
N ILE A 13 -8.68 -5.09 -15.84
CA ILE A 13 -9.76 -5.52 -14.97
C ILE A 13 -9.98 -4.39 -13.98
N HIS A 14 -10.94 -3.52 -14.30
CA HIS A 14 -11.41 -2.47 -13.42
C HIS A 14 -12.15 -3.11 -12.23
N TYR A 15 -11.41 -3.49 -11.19
CA TYR A 15 -12.02 -4.09 -10.01
C TYR A 15 -12.68 -3.00 -9.15
N LYS A 16 -14.00 -3.10 -9.02
CA LYS A 16 -14.78 -2.30 -8.08
C LYS A 16 -14.17 -2.42 -6.67
N GLY A 17 -13.65 -1.32 -6.13
CA GLY A 17 -13.03 -1.26 -4.80
C GLY A 17 -11.51 -1.13 -4.78
N ILE A 18 -10.82 -1.28 -5.92
CA ILE A 18 -9.37 -1.00 -6.02
C ILE A 18 -9.07 0.47 -5.72
N GLU A 19 -9.88 1.39 -6.22
CA GLU A 19 -9.78 2.83 -5.92
C GLU A 19 -9.80 3.09 -4.41
N LYS A 20 -10.67 2.39 -3.67
CA LYS A 20 -10.76 2.52 -2.21
C LYS A 20 -9.50 1.99 -1.53
N ILE A 21 -8.94 0.88 -2.01
CA ILE A 21 -7.66 0.36 -1.51
C ILE A 21 -6.54 1.37 -1.75
N LEU A 22 -6.47 1.92 -2.96
CA LEU A 22 -5.47 2.92 -3.32
C LEU A 22 -5.61 4.18 -2.46
N CYS A 23 -6.83 4.70 -2.29
CA CYS A 23 -7.13 5.83 -1.41
C CYS A 23 -6.62 5.55 0.01
N THR A 24 -7.02 4.41 0.60
CA THR A 24 -6.58 4.04 1.96
C THR A 24 -5.06 3.91 2.08
N LEU A 25 -4.38 3.37 1.07
CA LEU A 25 -2.91 3.28 1.05
C LEU A 25 -2.26 4.66 0.96
N LYS A 26 -2.77 5.54 0.08
CA LYS A 26 -2.26 6.92 -0.06
C LYS A 26 -2.47 7.71 1.23
N ASP A 27 -3.67 7.66 1.80
CA ASP A 27 -3.99 8.34 3.06
C ASP A 27 -3.03 7.90 4.17
N HIS A 28 -2.85 6.58 4.33
CA HIS A 28 -1.92 6.02 5.30
C HIS A 28 -0.47 6.46 5.06
N TYR A 29 0.01 6.35 3.83
CA TYR A 29 1.36 6.75 3.44
C TYR A 29 1.63 8.22 3.80
N PHE A 30 0.73 9.13 3.41
CA PHE A 30 0.86 10.55 3.70
C PHE A 30 0.73 10.87 5.20
N SER A 31 -0.02 10.06 5.96
CA SER A 31 -0.08 10.19 7.42
C SER A 31 1.27 9.90 8.10
N CYS A 32 2.07 9.00 7.51
CA CYS A 32 3.27 8.45 8.13
C CYS A 32 4.60 9.03 7.59
N VAL A 33 4.63 9.52 6.34
CA VAL A 33 5.89 9.82 5.64
C VAL A 33 6.74 10.88 6.37
N ASP A 34 6.10 11.92 6.93
CA ASP A 34 6.78 13.01 7.63
C ASP A 34 7.51 12.56 8.91
N LEU A 35 6.99 11.52 9.59
CA LEU A 35 7.63 10.96 10.78
C LEU A 35 9.02 10.41 10.50
N ILE A 36 9.21 9.91 9.28
CA ILE A 36 10.43 9.24 8.85
C ILE A 36 11.49 10.24 8.41
N GLU A 37 11.08 11.33 7.77
CA GLU A 37 12.00 12.39 7.31
C GLU A 37 12.66 13.14 8.48
N GLN A 38 12.05 13.12 9.67
CA GLN A 38 12.52 13.85 10.84
C GLN A 38 13.50 13.08 11.74
N LYS A 39 13.57 11.74 11.66
CA LYS A 39 14.29 10.89 12.63
C LYS A 39 15.12 9.81 11.93
N ALA A 40 16.31 10.17 11.44
CA ALA A 40 17.12 9.29 10.59
C ALA A 40 18.01 8.27 11.34
N HIS A 41 18.02 8.23 12.67
CA HIS A 41 19.00 7.46 13.43
C HIS A 41 18.33 6.51 14.44
N GLY A 42 18.27 5.22 14.10
CA GLY A 42 17.79 4.16 15.00
C GLY A 42 17.24 2.93 14.26
N ASN A 43 17.23 1.78 14.91
CA ASN A 43 16.69 0.55 14.31
C ASN A 43 15.20 0.69 13.98
N ILE A 44 14.43 1.31 14.88
CA ILE A 44 13.01 1.62 14.68
C ILE A 44 12.78 2.53 13.48
N ALA A 45 13.59 3.58 13.32
CA ALA A 45 13.54 4.48 12.18
C ALA A 45 13.84 3.75 10.86
N ARG A 46 14.79 2.81 10.86
CA ARG A 46 15.08 1.98 9.68
C ARG A 46 13.93 1.04 9.33
N ALA A 47 13.31 0.39 10.32
CA ALA A 47 12.15 -0.46 10.09
C ALA A 47 10.96 0.34 9.54
N ALA A 48 10.67 1.49 10.15
CA ALA A 48 9.62 2.40 9.71
C ALA A 48 9.87 2.95 8.29
N ASN A 49 11.12 3.28 7.95
CA ASN A 49 11.54 3.62 6.58
C ASN A 49 11.24 2.49 5.57
N ARG A 50 11.55 1.24 5.94
CA ARG A 50 11.30 0.10 5.04
C ARG A 50 9.82 -0.14 4.84
N PHE A 51 9.01 -0.03 5.90
CA PHE A 51 7.55 -0.10 5.79
C PHE A 51 7.00 0.89 4.75
N ILE A 52 7.39 2.17 4.86
CA ILE A 52 6.93 3.23 3.95
C ILE A 52 7.40 3.00 2.51
N LYS A 53 8.60 2.45 2.32
CA LYS A 53 9.10 2.06 0.99
C LYS A 53 8.26 0.93 0.38
N VAL A 54 7.93 -0.10 1.17
CA VAL A 54 7.07 -1.21 0.72
C VAL A 54 5.68 -0.69 0.36
N GLU A 55 5.09 0.18 1.19
CA GLU A 55 3.79 0.79 0.93
C GLU A 55 3.79 1.62 -0.36
N ARG A 56 4.80 2.49 -0.54
CA ARG A 56 4.96 3.27 -1.78
C ARG A 56 5.09 2.39 -3.02
N SER A 57 5.86 1.30 -2.93
CA SER A 57 5.98 0.35 -4.03
C SER A 57 4.64 -0.33 -4.33
N LEU A 58 3.87 -0.72 -3.31
CA LEU A 58 2.52 -1.25 -3.50
C LEU A 58 1.61 -0.24 -4.20
N ILE A 59 1.59 1.03 -3.79
CA ILE A 59 0.81 2.10 -4.44
C ILE A 59 1.14 2.19 -5.94
N ASN A 60 2.43 2.22 -6.29
CA ASN A 60 2.89 2.30 -7.68
C ASN A 60 2.48 1.08 -8.51
N GLU A 61 2.61 -0.12 -7.93
CA GLU A 61 2.22 -1.36 -8.59
C GLU A 61 0.72 -1.46 -8.79
N VAL A 62 -0.08 -0.97 -7.83
CA VAL A 62 -1.54 -0.90 -7.98
C VAL A 62 -1.92 0.05 -9.13
N ASN A 63 -1.34 1.25 -9.17
CA ASN A 63 -1.57 2.22 -10.25
C ASN A 63 -1.22 1.63 -11.63
N THR A 64 -0.09 0.92 -11.71
CA THR A 64 0.44 0.38 -12.96
C THR A 64 -0.35 -0.84 -13.44
N LYS A 65 -0.60 -1.82 -12.56
CA LYS A 65 -1.21 -3.11 -12.95
C LYS A 65 -2.72 -3.05 -13.11
N PHE A 66 -3.40 -2.17 -12.38
CA PHE A 66 -4.85 -2.03 -12.46
C PHE A 66 -5.29 -0.79 -13.26
N CYS A 67 -4.34 -0.15 -13.97
CA CYS A 67 -4.53 1.01 -14.84
C CYS A 67 -5.52 2.05 -14.30
N ILE A 68 -5.34 2.45 -13.05
CA ILE A 68 -6.10 3.54 -12.44
C ILE A 68 -5.46 4.84 -12.94
N ASN A 69 -5.57 5.14 -14.23
CA ASN A 69 -4.94 6.32 -14.82
C ASN A 69 -5.96 7.22 -15.53
N ASN A 70 -6.07 8.44 -15.00
CA ASN A 70 -6.22 9.74 -15.68
C ASN A 70 -7.44 10.62 -15.37
N GLU A 71 -8.33 10.29 -14.43
CA GLU A 71 -9.40 11.25 -14.04
C GLU A 71 -9.50 11.54 -12.55
N VAL A 72 -8.83 10.78 -11.68
CA VAL A 72 -8.77 11.13 -10.26
C VAL A 72 -7.46 11.88 -10.05
N ASN A 73 -7.56 13.21 -10.13
CA ASN A 73 -6.51 14.12 -9.72
C ASN A 73 -5.97 13.64 -8.36
N ASP A 74 -4.65 13.50 -8.19
CA ASP A 74 -4.08 13.15 -6.88
C ASP A 74 -4.52 14.14 -5.76
N ASN A 75 -4.95 15.33 -6.18
CA ASN A 75 -5.55 16.38 -5.33
C ASN A 75 -7.01 16.13 -4.91
N ASP A 76 -7.77 15.24 -5.56
CA ASP A 76 -9.20 15.00 -5.29
C ASP A 76 -9.44 13.84 -4.30
N ILE A 77 -8.44 13.03 -4.03
CA ILE A 77 -8.56 11.88 -3.11
C ILE A 77 -8.45 12.33 -1.65
N LEU A 78 -7.67 13.38 -1.39
CA LEU A 78 -7.45 13.93 -0.06
C LEU A 78 -8.37 15.13 0.19
N SER A 79 -9.66 14.86 0.41
CA SER A 79 -10.63 15.90 0.81
C SER A 79 -10.30 16.55 2.17
N GLN A 80 -9.41 15.94 2.95
CA GLN A 80 -8.80 16.52 4.15
C GLN A 80 -7.32 16.13 4.24
N PRO A 81 -6.44 17.01 4.78
CA PRO A 81 -5.08 16.60 5.09
C PRO A 81 -5.11 15.42 6.07
N PRO A 82 -4.37 14.35 5.81
CA PRO A 82 -4.36 13.18 6.68
C PRO A 82 -3.89 13.57 8.08
N ALA A 83 -4.46 12.92 9.11
CA ALA A 83 -4.02 13.14 10.48
C ALA A 83 -2.55 12.71 10.61
N LEU A 84 -1.68 13.66 10.99
CA LEU A 84 -0.25 13.43 11.02
C LEU A 84 0.12 12.48 12.16
N ILE A 85 0.86 11.43 11.84
CA ILE A 85 1.40 10.49 12.82
C ILE A 85 2.75 11.02 13.33
N VAL A 86 2.83 11.29 14.64
CA VAL A 86 3.99 11.95 15.27
C VAL A 86 4.89 11.02 16.08
N SER A 87 4.47 9.76 16.28
CA SER A 87 5.22 8.77 17.06
C SER A 87 5.26 7.39 16.37
N TYR A 88 6.32 6.62 16.65
CA TYR A 88 6.44 5.26 16.10
C TYR A 88 5.41 4.29 16.68
N ASN A 89 4.90 4.55 17.90
CA ASN A 89 3.84 3.74 18.49
C ASN A 89 2.53 3.94 17.73
N ASP A 90 2.19 5.19 17.41
CA ASP A 90 1.01 5.51 16.61
C ASP A 90 1.13 4.96 15.19
N MET A 91 2.33 5.06 14.60
CA MET A 91 2.62 4.45 13.30
C MET A 91 2.41 2.93 13.34
N TYR A 92 2.92 2.24 14.36
CA TYR A 92 2.73 0.80 14.49
C TYR A 92 1.24 0.39 14.56
N GLN A 93 0.43 1.12 15.34
CA GLN A 93 -1.01 0.86 15.43
C GLN A 93 -1.75 1.18 14.12
N SER A 94 -1.35 2.26 13.44
CA SER A 94 -1.87 2.64 12.13
C SER A 94 -1.54 1.57 11.08
N ASN A 95 -0.29 1.12 11.03
CA ASN A 95 0.18 0.04 10.15
C ASN A 95 -0.61 -1.25 10.38
N LEU A 96 -0.85 -1.64 11.64
CA LEU A 96 -1.69 -2.80 11.97
C LEU A 96 -3.11 -2.66 11.43
N SER A 97 -3.69 -1.46 11.56
CA SER A 97 -5.03 -1.17 11.06
C SER A 97 -5.10 -1.27 9.54
N LEU A 98 -4.12 -0.72 8.82
CA LEU A 98 -3.98 -0.87 7.37
C LEU A 98 -3.84 -2.35 6.96
N ILE A 99 -2.92 -3.08 7.59
CA ILE A 99 -2.70 -4.50 7.29
C ILE A 99 -3.97 -5.32 7.52
N SER A 100 -4.69 -5.07 8.62
CA SER A 100 -5.97 -5.72 8.91
C SER A 100 -7.03 -5.41 7.87
N TYR A 101 -7.15 -4.14 7.46
CA TYR A 101 -8.02 -3.70 6.38
C TYR A 101 -7.72 -4.43 5.06
N LEU A 102 -6.45 -4.51 4.66
CA LEU A 102 -6.03 -5.19 3.43
C LEU A 102 -6.34 -6.69 3.51
N LYS A 103 -6.02 -7.38 4.61
CA LYS A 103 -6.36 -8.79 4.82
C LYS A 103 -7.86 -9.05 4.68
N ASN A 104 -8.68 -8.21 5.29
CA ASN A 104 -10.15 -8.33 5.22
C ASN A 104 -10.70 -8.03 3.81
N THR A 105 -10.04 -7.15 3.07
CA THR A 105 -10.41 -6.82 1.69
C THR A 105 -10.04 -7.95 0.73
N ILE A 106 -8.84 -8.52 0.87
CA ILE A 106 -8.36 -9.66 0.07
C ILE A 106 -9.30 -10.87 0.15
N ARG A 107 -9.85 -11.15 1.34
CA ARG A 107 -10.81 -12.25 1.56
C ARG A 107 -12.09 -12.13 0.73
N LYS A 108 -12.40 -10.93 0.23
CA LYS A 108 -13.61 -10.65 -0.55
C LYS A 108 -13.34 -10.66 -2.05
N PHE A 109 -12.08 -10.78 -2.48
CA PHE A 109 -11.76 -10.86 -3.89
C PHE A 109 -12.25 -12.20 -4.46
N ASN A 110 -12.89 -12.12 -5.63
CA ASN A 110 -13.29 -13.27 -6.42
C ASN A 110 -12.22 -13.64 -7.48
N ASN A 111 -11.07 -12.98 -7.46
CA ASN A 111 -9.99 -13.18 -8.42
C ASN A 111 -8.70 -13.63 -7.72
N GLN A 112 -8.23 -14.83 -8.07
CA GLN A 112 -7.06 -15.45 -7.45
C GLN A 112 -5.77 -14.68 -7.70
N HIS A 113 -5.58 -14.09 -8.89
CA HIS A 113 -4.38 -13.32 -9.22
C HIS A 113 -4.30 -12.05 -8.37
N MET A 114 -5.43 -11.36 -8.20
CA MET A 114 -5.55 -10.18 -7.34
C MET A 114 -5.32 -10.56 -5.86
N SER A 115 -5.91 -11.65 -5.38
CA SER A 115 -5.68 -12.15 -4.02
C SER A 115 -4.20 -12.46 -3.79
N ALA A 116 -3.53 -13.14 -4.73
CA ALA A 116 -2.13 -13.47 -4.63
C ALA A 116 -1.25 -12.21 -4.62
N PHE A 117 -1.52 -11.26 -5.54
CA PHE A 117 -0.81 -9.98 -5.62
C PHE A 117 -0.87 -9.23 -4.28
N PHE A 118 -2.06 -8.98 -3.74
CA PHE A 118 -2.19 -8.23 -2.49
C PHE A 118 -1.70 -9.03 -1.27
N SER A 119 -1.80 -10.36 -1.27
CA SER A 119 -1.29 -11.20 -0.18
C SER A 119 0.23 -11.09 -0.05
N TYR A 120 0.95 -11.06 -1.17
CA TYR A 120 2.40 -10.82 -1.19
C TYR A 120 2.76 -9.49 -0.51
N TRP A 121 2.08 -8.41 -0.90
CA TRP A 121 2.35 -7.08 -0.35
C TRP A 121 1.97 -6.96 1.12
N VAL A 122 0.84 -7.55 1.52
CA VAL A 122 0.43 -7.61 2.93
C VAL A 122 1.46 -8.35 3.78
N ALA A 123 2.04 -9.44 3.28
CA ALA A 123 3.10 -10.14 3.99
C ALA A 123 4.35 -9.26 4.14
N ALA A 124 4.76 -8.55 3.08
CA ALA A 124 5.90 -7.63 3.15
C ALA A 124 5.67 -6.48 4.17
N LEU A 125 4.48 -5.87 4.17
CA LEU A 125 4.10 -4.85 5.15
C LEU A 125 4.10 -5.40 6.58
N GLN A 126 3.58 -6.62 6.78
CA GLN A 126 3.58 -7.27 8.09
C GLN A 126 5.00 -7.48 8.62
N VAL A 127 5.92 -7.99 7.79
CA VAL A 127 7.31 -8.21 8.19
C VAL A 127 7.94 -6.92 8.68
N GLU A 128 7.76 -5.81 7.96
CA GLU A 128 8.35 -4.54 8.38
C GLU A 128 7.68 -3.96 9.64
N ASN A 129 6.38 -4.17 9.82
CA ASN A 129 5.70 -3.73 11.04
C ASN A 129 6.10 -4.56 12.26
N ASP A 130 6.37 -5.85 12.09
CA ASP A 130 6.89 -6.73 13.14
C ASP A 130 8.31 -6.30 13.55
N GLU A 131 9.12 -5.79 12.61
CA GLU A 131 10.42 -5.18 12.93
C GLU A 131 10.29 -3.86 13.72
N ILE A 132 9.27 -3.05 13.45
CA ILE A 132 8.98 -1.86 14.30
C ILE A 132 8.64 -2.30 15.72
N ALA A 133 7.80 -3.33 15.88
CA ALA A 133 7.38 -3.84 17.18
C ALA A 133 8.55 -4.32 18.05
N LYS A 134 9.63 -4.86 17.46
CA LYS A 134 10.83 -5.29 18.18
C LYS A 134 11.64 -4.14 18.79
N HIS A 135 11.35 -2.91 18.41
CA HIS A 135 12.11 -1.72 18.80
C HIS A 135 11.25 -0.66 19.50
N LEU A 136 9.96 -0.93 19.70
CA LEU A 136 9.05 -0.18 20.57
C LEU A 136 9.23 -0.62 22.03
#